data_AF-A0A509LCJ4-F1
#
_entry.id   AF-A0A509LCJ4-F1
#
_cell.length_a   1.000
_cell.length_b   1.000
_cell.length_c   1.000
_cell.angle_alpha   90.00
_cell.angle_beta   90.00
_cell.angle_gamma   90.00
#
_symmetry.space_group_name_H-M   'P 1'
#
loop_
_entity.id
_entity.type
_entity.pdbx_description
1 polymer ?
#
loop_
_entity_poly.entity_id
_entity_poly.type
_entity_poly.pdbx_seq_one_letter_code
_entity_poly.pdbx_strand_id
1 'polypeptide(L)'
;MPRVVPAEELDLIERMISEYPGGIGISALERVLAPHLSKALNRRTLQRRLERLLSDKRITTEGESIALVYKHAPGVAITAESIVAESSIGDEAQSYIPVSPEGGIIRNLVQQPLMQRKPIGHQRSFLEDYEPGATFYLSESLRFQFHEMGRTLVGERPAGTYAREILNRLLIDLSWASSRLEGNTYNRLDTLNLIKFGQAAEGKDI
;
A
#
# COMPACT_ATOMS: atom_id res chain seq x y z
N MET A 1 24.47 -1.63 -36.47
CA MET A 1 24.12 -2.98 -36.00
C MET A 1 24.57 -3.14 -34.56
N PRO A 2 23.67 -3.41 -33.60
CA PRO A 2 24.06 -3.53 -32.19
C PRO A 2 24.79 -4.85 -31.98
N ARG A 3 25.99 -4.79 -31.37
CA ARG A 3 26.80 -5.96 -31.01
C ARG A 3 26.00 -6.87 -30.07
N VAL A 4 25.75 -8.11 -30.50
CA VAL A 4 25.17 -9.17 -29.68
C VAL A 4 25.99 -9.28 -28.40
N VAL A 5 25.30 -9.18 -27.27
CA VAL A 5 25.87 -9.38 -25.95
C VAL A 5 26.01 -10.88 -25.75
N PRO A 6 27.20 -11.42 -25.45
CA PRO A 6 27.32 -12.83 -25.11
C PRO A 6 26.48 -13.09 -23.85
N ALA A 7 25.50 -13.99 -23.93
CA ALA A 7 24.66 -14.37 -22.78
C ALA A 7 25.51 -14.91 -21.62
N GLU A 8 26.63 -15.57 -21.95
CA GLU A 8 27.63 -16.09 -21.01
C GLU A 8 28.25 -15.00 -20.12
N GLU A 9 28.45 -13.78 -20.63
CA GLU A 9 28.97 -12.66 -19.83
C GLU A 9 27.95 -12.23 -18.77
N LEU A 10 26.65 -12.23 -19.10
CA LEU A 10 25.59 -11.81 -18.19
C LEU A 10 25.39 -12.83 -17.06
N ASP A 11 25.43 -14.11 -17.41
CA ASP A 11 25.30 -15.21 -16.43
C ASP A 11 26.50 -15.25 -15.48
N LEU A 12 27.70 -14.94 -15.97
CA LEU A 12 28.90 -14.83 -15.13
C LEU A 12 28.76 -13.67 -14.12
N ILE A 13 28.29 -12.50 -14.57
CA ILE A 13 28.06 -11.34 -13.68
C ILE A 13 27.02 -11.67 -12.60
N GLU A 14 25.92 -12.33 -12.97
CA GLU A 14 24.88 -12.76 -12.01
C GLU A 14 25.43 -13.76 -10.98
N ARG A 15 26.20 -14.77 -11.42
CA ARG A 15 26.85 -15.74 -10.51
C ARG A 15 27.76 -15.03 -9.50
N MET A 16 28.60 -14.10 -9.95
CA MET A 16 29.47 -13.35 -9.04
C MET A 16 28.68 -12.49 -8.05
N ILE A 17 27.52 -11.93 -8.45
CA ILE A 17 26.65 -11.18 -7.52
C ILE A 17 26.01 -12.13 -6.50
N SER A 18 25.65 -13.36 -6.90
CA SER A 18 25.05 -14.36 -6.00
C SER A 18 25.98 -14.85 -4.89
N GLU A 19 27.30 -14.80 -5.10
CA GLU A 19 28.31 -15.17 -4.09
C GLU A 19 28.40 -14.17 -2.92
N TYR A 20 27.85 -12.96 -3.09
CA TYR A 20 27.85 -11.92 -2.07
C TYR A 20 26.42 -11.61 -1.58
N PRO A 21 25.89 -12.33 -0.57
CA PRO A 21 24.53 -12.12 -0.06
C PRO A 21 24.34 -10.75 0.64
N GLY A 22 25.43 -10.14 1.12
CA GLY A 22 25.44 -8.75 1.60
C GLY A 22 25.36 -7.71 0.48
N GLY A 23 25.44 -8.16 -0.78
CA GLY A 23 25.49 -7.37 -1.98
C GLY A 23 26.88 -6.79 -2.26
N ILE A 24 27.10 -6.37 -3.51
CA ILE A 24 28.39 -5.86 -3.99
C ILE A 24 28.24 -4.52 -4.70
N GLY A 25 29.08 -3.54 -4.34
CA GLY A 25 29.15 -2.24 -5.02
C GLY A 25 29.92 -2.32 -6.35
N ILE A 26 29.71 -1.35 -7.25
CA ILE A 26 30.25 -1.41 -8.62
C ILE A 26 31.78 -1.54 -8.67
N SER A 27 32.51 -0.81 -7.82
CA SER A 27 33.98 -0.86 -7.78
C SER A 27 34.50 -2.18 -7.23
N ALA A 28 33.78 -2.79 -6.29
CA ALA A 28 34.12 -4.12 -5.78
C ALA A 28 33.86 -5.20 -6.83
N LEU A 29 32.76 -5.08 -7.56
CA LEU A 29 32.38 -5.97 -8.66
C LEU A 29 33.37 -5.88 -9.84
N GLU A 30 33.92 -4.70 -10.15
CA GLU A 30 35.01 -4.55 -11.13
C GLU A 30 36.25 -5.36 -10.75
N ARG A 31 36.67 -5.34 -9.47
CA ARG A 31 37.83 -6.12 -9.00
C ARG A 31 37.59 -7.62 -9.06
N VAL A 32 36.38 -8.04 -8.68
CA VAL A 32 35.98 -9.45 -8.67
C VAL A 32 35.87 -10.00 -10.09
N LEU A 33 35.43 -9.18 -11.06
CA LEU A 33 35.31 -9.56 -12.46
C LEU A 33 36.63 -9.54 -13.23
N ALA A 34 37.62 -8.74 -12.81
CA ALA A 34 38.91 -8.61 -13.46
C ALA A 34 39.66 -9.94 -13.74
N PRO A 35 39.70 -10.93 -12.81
CA PRO A 35 40.36 -12.22 -13.07
C PRO A 35 39.53 -13.20 -13.92
N HIS A 36 38.20 -13.04 -13.99
CA HIS A 36 37.30 -14.01 -14.63
C HIS A 36 36.97 -13.68 -16.09
N LEU A 37 37.41 -12.53 -16.60
CA LEU A 37 37.14 -12.09 -17.96
C LEU A 37 38.43 -11.95 -18.77
N SER A 38 38.44 -12.54 -19.96
CA SER A 38 39.57 -12.50 -20.90
C SER A 38 39.87 -11.09 -21.43
N LYS A 39 38.94 -10.14 -21.21
CA LYS A 39 39.06 -8.73 -21.63
C LYS A 39 38.54 -7.84 -20.51
N ALA A 40 39.36 -6.89 -20.07
CA ALA A 40 38.96 -5.89 -19.08
C ALA A 40 37.70 -5.14 -19.56
N LEU A 41 36.58 -5.35 -18.88
CA LEU A 41 35.34 -4.64 -19.17
C LEU A 41 35.51 -3.17 -18.75
N ASN A 42 35.25 -2.25 -19.69
CA ASN A 42 35.16 -0.83 -19.35
C ASN A 42 33.92 -0.62 -18.44
N ARG A 43 34.07 0.21 -17.40
CA ARG A 43 33.01 0.60 -16.46
C ARG A 43 31.67 0.93 -17.13
N ARG A 44 31.69 1.64 -18.26
CA ARG A 44 30.47 1.99 -19.03
C ARG A 44 29.77 0.75 -19.60
N THR A 45 30.53 -0.27 -20.00
CA THR A 45 29.99 -1.54 -20.48
C THR A 45 29.38 -2.33 -19.33
N LEU A 46 30.03 -2.34 -18.16
CA LEU A 46 29.52 -3.01 -16.97
C LEU A 46 28.21 -2.39 -16.49
N GLN A 47 28.13 -1.06 -16.40
CA GLN A 47 26.89 -0.34 -16.05
C GLN A 47 25.73 -0.71 -16.98
N ARG A 48 25.97 -0.69 -18.30
CA ARG A 48 24.95 -1.10 -19.28
C ARG A 48 24.52 -2.56 -19.14
N ARG A 49 25.40 -3.45 -18.64
CA ARG A 49 25.08 -4.87 -18.39
C ARG A 49 24.23 -5.01 -17.11
N LEU A 50 24.57 -4.26 -16.07
CA LEU A 50 23.80 -4.21 -14.81
C LEU A 50 22.40 -3.60 -15.04
N GLU A 51 22.28 -2.55 -15.86
CA GLU A 51 20.99 -1.98 -16.26
C GLU A 51 20.10 -3.03 -16.96
N ARG A 52 20.70 -3.87 -17.82
CA ARG A 52 19.98 -4.96 -18.47
C ARG A 52 19.58 -6.07 -17.49
N LEU A 53 20.44 -6.42 -16.55
CA LEU A 53 20.10 -7.41 -15.51
C LEU A 53 19.01 -6.89 -14.56
N LEU A 54 18.98 -5.56 -14.30
CA LEU A 54 17.91 -4.89 -13.56
C LEU A 54 16.60 -4.90 -14.34
N SER A 55 16.62 -4.59 -15.65
CA SER A 55 15.42 -4.66 -16.49
C SER A 55 14.86 -6.08 -16.58
N ASP A 56 15.74 -7.07 -16.62
CA ASP A 56 15.39 -8.49 -16.68
C ASP A 56 15.01 -9.06 -15.30
N LYS A 57 14.96 -8.22 -14.25
CA LYS A 57 14.63 -8.57 -12.85
C LYS A 57 15.50 -9.68 -12.24
N ARG A 58 16.72 -9.86 -12.76
CA ARG A 58 17.70 -10.86 -12.29
C ARG A 58 18.49 -10.39 -11.07
N ILE A 59 18.65 -9.08 -10.93
CA ILE A 59 19.35 -8.44 -9.81
C ILE A 59 18.51 -7.29 -9.24
N THR A 60 18.73 -6.95 -7.98
CA THR A 60 18.13 -5.79 -7.30
C THR A 60 19.23 -4.85 -6.80
N THR A 61 18.89 -3.58 -6.63
CA THR A 61 19.78 -2.58 -5.99
C THR A 61 19.25 -2.20 -4.63
N GLU A 62 20.15 -2.07 -3.65
CA GLU A 62 19.85 -1.49 -2.34
C GLU A 62 20.80 -0.31 -2.07
N GLY A 63 20.26 0.77 -1.49
CA GLY A 63 21.01 1.99 -1.14
C GLY A 63 20.99 3.09 -2.20
N GLU A 64 21.44 4.29 -1.82
CA GLU A 64 21.50 5.46 -2.69
C GLU A 64 22.95 5.92 -2.94
N SER A 65 23.23 6.35 -4.17
CA SER A 65 24.50 6.96 -4.61
C SER A 65 25.75 6.09 -4.36
N ILE A 66 26.59 6.42 -3.37
CA ILE A 66 27.86 5.74 -3.05
C ILE A 66 27.60 4.43 -2.28
N ALA A 67 26.47 4.33 -1.58
CA ALA A 67 26.04 3.13 -0.88
C ALA A 67 25.21 2.19 -1.78
N LEU A 68 25.24 2.38 -3.11
CA LEU A 68 24.51 1.52 -4.05
C LEU A 68 25.19 0.15 -4.15
N VAL A 69 24.45 -0.87 -3.75
CA VAL A 69 24.89 -2.26 -3.70
C VAL A 69 23.97 -3.12 -4.56
N TYR A 70 24.54 -3.97 -5.43
CA TYR A 70 23.80 -4.92 -6.25
C TYR A 70 23.67 -6.25 -5.51
N LYS A 71 22.46 -6.80 -5.48
CA LYS A 71 22.13 -8.10 -4.89
C LYS A 71 21.47 -8.99 -5.92
N HIS A 72 21.63 -10.29 -5.76
CA HIS A 72 20.89 -11.27 -6.55
C HIS A 72 19.41 -11.18 -6.15
N ALA A 73 18.50 -11.12 -7.13
CA ALA A 73 17.08 -11.12 -6.82
C ALA A 73 16.73 -12.47 -6.15
N PRO A 74 16.15 -12.51 -4.94
CA PRO A 74 15.72 -13.77 -4.35
C PRO A 74 14.74 -14.41 -5.34
N GLY A 75 15.14 -15.56 -5.88
CA GLY A 75 14.45 -16.16 -7.01
C GLY A 75 12.96 -16.26 -6.74
N VAL A 76 12.17 -15.62 -7.59
CA VAL A 76 10.83 -16.10 -7.91
C VAL A 76 11.08 -17.48 -8.53
N ALA A 77 11.09 -18.51 -7.69
CA ALA A 77 10.81 -19.85 -8.15
C ALA A 77 9.47 -19.71 -8.89
N ILE A 78 9.54 -19.80 -10.22
CA ILE A 78 8.37 -19.95 -11.07
C ILE A 78 7.80 -21.32 -10.71
N THR A 79 7.04 -21.39 -9.62
CA THR A 79 6.05 -22.42 -9.46
C THR A 79 5.01 -22.15 -10.54
N ALA A 80 4.63 -23.22 -11.24
CA ALA A 80 3.67 -23.20 -12.34
C ALA A 80 2.23 -22.92 -11.85
N GLU A 81 2.03 -21.86 -11.07
CA GLU A 81 0.74 -21.35 -10.59
C GLU A 81 0.40 -19.96 -11.15
N SER A 82 1.22 -19.41 -12.05
CA SER A 82 0.92 -18.18 -12.80
C SER A 82 -0.12 -18.42 -13.91
N ILE A 83 -1.36 -18.67 -13.50
CA ILE A 83 -2.57 -18.30 -14.28
C ILE A 83 -3.55 -17.45 -13.42
N VAL A 84 -3.25 -17.17 -12.14
CA VAL A 84 -4.14 -16.33 -11.28
C VAL A 84 -3.66 -14.89 -11.07
N ALA A 85 -2.65 -14.42 -11.79
CA ALA A 85 -2.11 -13.06 -11.67
C ALA A 85 -2.94 -11.98 -12.39
N GLU A 86 -4.26 -12.01 -12.22
CA GLU A 86 -5.17 -10.95 -12.67
C GLU A 86 -6.13 -10.58 -11.54
N SER A 87 -5.59 -10.26 -10.36
CA SER A 87 -6.36 -9.72 -9.21
C SER A 87 -5.51 -8.99 -8.15
N SER A 88 -4.35 -8.40 -8.50
CA SER A 88 -3.50 -7.72 -7.50
C SER A 88 -3.58 -6.19 -7.54
N ILE A 89 -4.77 -5.63 -7.78
CA ILE A 89 -5.04 -4.20 -7.50
C ILE A 89 -5.57 -4.01 -6.05
N GLY A 90 -5.89 -5.11 -5.35
CA GLY A 90 -6.46 -5.08 -4.00
C GLY A 90 -5.46 -5.10 -2.84
N ASP A 91 -4.22 -5.55 -3.05
CA ASP A 91 -3.32 -5.92 -1.94
C ASP A 91 -2.58 -4.71 -1.32
N GLU A 92 -2.21 -3.72 -2.14
CA GLU A 92 -1.51 -2.53 -1.63
C GLU A 92 -2.42 -1.59 -0.82
N ALA A 93 -3.71 -1.51 -1.16
CA ALA A 93 -4.66 -0.66 -0.42
C ALA A 93 -5.09 -1.29 0.93
N GLN A 94 -5.03 -2.62 1.06
CA GLN A 94 -5.47 -3.36 2.26
C GLN A 94 -4.42 -3.41 3.37
N SER A 95 -3.15 -3.17 3.03
CA SER A 95 -2.04 -3.09 4.00
C SER A 95 -2.07 -1.80 4.83
N TYR A 96 -2.83 -0.77 4.43
CA TYR A 96 -2.83 0.53 5.09
C TYR A 96 -3.60 0.57 6.43
N ILE A 97 -4.58 -0.32 6.63
CA ILE A 97 -5.37 -0.33 7.87
C ILE A 97 -4.83 -1.43 8.79
N PRO A 98 -4.08 -1.07 9.87
CA PRO A 98 -3.65 -2.04 10.85
C PRO A 98 -4.89 -2.61 11.56
N VAL A 99 -5.04 -3.92 11.52
CA VAL A 99 -6.08 -4.66 12.24
C VAL A 99 -5.46 -5.40 13.43
N SER A 100 -6.25 -5.68 14.46
CA SER A 100 -5.80 -6.57 15.54
C SER A 100 -5.47 -7.97 14.99
N PRO A 101 -4.71 -8.79 15.73
CA PRO A 101 -4.44 -10.17 15.33
C PRO A 101 -5.72 -10.96 15.02
N GLU A 102 -6.76 -10.80 15.84
CA GLU A 102 -8.07 -11.42 15.66
C GLU A 102 -8.77 -10.88 14.40
N GLY A 103 -8.70 -9.57 14.18
CA GLY A 103 -9.20 -8.92 12.98
C GLY A 103 -8.50 -9.40 11.71
N GLY A 104 -7.21 -9.72 11.79
CA GLY A 104 -6.43 -10.31 10.70
C GLY A 104 -6.96 -11.68 10.29
N ILE A 105 -7.30 -12.53 11.26
CA ILE A 105 -7.90 -13.86 11.01
C ILE A 105 -9.24 -13.71 10.28
N ILE A 106 -10.11 -12.82 10.76
CA ILE A 106 -11.42 -12.56 10.14
C ILE A 106 -11.24 -12.01 8.72
N ARG A 107 -10.33 -11.06 8.53
CA ARG A 107 -10.03 -10.47 7.22
C ARG A 107 -9.61 -11.53 6.22
N ASN A 108 -8.69 -12.41 6.60
CA ASN A 108 -8.23 -13.50 5.74
C ASN A 108 -9.39 -14.44 5.35
N LEU A 109 -10.29 -14.75 6.29
CA LEU A 109 -11.47 -15.59 6.02
C LEU A 109 -12.45 -14.91 5.05
N VAL A 110 -12.68 -13.60 5.21
CA VAL A 110 -13.56 -12.81 4.33
C VAL A 110 -12.94 -12.57 2.95
N GLN A 111 -11.61 -12.68 2.80
CA GLN A 111 -10.93 -12.51 1.51
C GLN A 111 -10.87 -13.80 0.69
N GLN A 112 -11.13 -14.96 1.29
CA GLN A 112 -11.12 -16.22 0.55
C GLN A 112 -12.13 -16.19 -0.62
N PRO A 113 -11.79 -16.79 -1.78
CA PRO A 113 -12.75 -17.01 -2.86
C PRO A 113 -14.01 -17.70 -2.36
N LEU A 114 -15.18 -17.37 -2.94
CA LEU A 114 -16.48 -17.91 -2.51
C LEU A 114 -16.50 -19.45 -2.48
N MET A 115 -15.79 -20.09 -3.41
CA MET A 115 -15.70 -21.56 -3.51
C MET A 115 -14.92 -22.22 -2.36
N GLN A 116 -14.07 -21.47 -1.65
CA GLN A 116 -13.29 -21.95 -0.52
C GLN A 116 -13.98 -21.69 0.83
N ARG A 117 -15.01 -20.83 0.85
CA ARG A 117 -15.75 -20.53 2.06
C ARG A 117 -16.68 -21.69 2.40
N LYS A 118 -16.81 -22.00 3.69
CA LYS A 118 -17.80 -22.97 4.16
C LYS A 118 -19.21 -22.43 3.89
N PRO A 119 -20.05 -23.14 3.12
CA PRO A 119 -21.42 -22.71 2.88
C PRO A 119 -22.20 -22.79 4.20
N ILE A 120 -22.85 -21.69 4.57
CA ILE A 120 -23.72 -21.57 5.74
C ILE A 120 -25.07 -21.07 5.24
N GLY A 121 -26.14 -21.76 5.63
CA GLY A 121 -27.51 -21.34 5.34
C GLY A 121 -28.01 -20.32 6.36
N HIS A 122 -29.10 -19.62 6.02
CA HIS A 122 -29.78 -18.74 6.97
C HIS A 122 -30.44 -19.56 8.08
N GLN A 123 -30.36 -19.04 9.31
CA GLN A 123 -31.11 -19.59 10.43
C GLN A 123 -32.56 -19.10 10.36
N ARG A 124 -33.42 -19.86 9.66
CA ARG A 124 -34.82 -19.48 9.41
C ARG A 124 -35.60 -19.19 10.68
N SER A 125 -35.49 -20.05 11.70
CA SER A 125 -36.20 -19.87 12.97
C SER A 125 -35.91 -18.52 13.60
N PHE A 126 -34.65 -18.05 13.54
CA PHE A 126 -34.31 -16.72 14.06
C PHE A 126 -35.03 -15.60 13.31
N LEU A 127 -35.19 -15.70 11.98
CA LEU A 127 -35.87 -14.68 11.18
C LEU A 127 -37.40 -14.74 11.33
N GLU A 128 -37.95 -15.94 11.47
CA GLU A 128 -39.39 -16.17 11.65
C GLU A 128 -39.85 -15.72 13.03
N ASP A 129 -39.04 -15.97 14.06
CA ASP A 129 -39.30 -15.60 15.45
C ASP A 129 -38.76 -14.20 15.82
N TYR A 130 -38.22 -13.45 14.85
CA TYR A 130 -37.61 -12.14 15.11
C TYR A 130 -38.66 -11.09 15.45
N GLU A 131 -38.68 -10.67 16.71
CA GLU A 131 -39.41 -9.49 17.17
C GLU A 131 -38.45 -8.29 17.33
N PRO A 132 -38.66 -7.19 16.58
CA PRO A 132 -37.86 -5.98 16.70
C PRO A 132 -37.87 -5.42 18.12
N GLY A 133 -36.67 -5.21 18.69
CA GLY A 133 -36.51 -4.65 20.03
C GLY A 133 -36.73 -5.63 21.19
N ALA A 134 -37.20 -6.85 20.92
CA ALA A 134 -37.35 -7.91 21.92
C ALA A 134 -36.35 -9.05 21.71
N THR A 135 -36.15 -9.47 20.47
CA THR A 135 -35.17 -10.51 20.10
C THR A 135 -33.92 -9.87 19.49
N PHE A 136 -32.76 -10.50 19.73
CA PHE A 136 -31.48 -9.95 19.30
C PHE A 136 -30.53 -11.07 18.88
N TYR A 137 -29.79 -10.82 17.79
CA TYR A 137 -28.77 -11.75 17.31
C TYR A 137 -27.53 -11.79 18.21
N LEU A 138 -27.16 -10.64 18.78
CA LEU A 138 -26.00 -10.49 19.67
C LEU A 138 -26.43 -10.69 21.13
N SER A 139 -25.54 -11.22 21.96
CA SER A 139 -25.74 -11.31 23.40
C SER A 139 -25.91 -9.93 24.04
N GLU A 140 -26.59 -9.87 25.18
CA GLU A 140 -26.78 -8.63 25.93
C GLU A 140 -25.45 -7.94 26.29
N SER A 141 -24.45 -8.72 26.69
CA SER A 141 -23.10 -8.23 27.00
C SER A 141 -22.46 -7.51 25.82
N LEU A 142 -22.53 -8.08 24.62
CA LEU A 142 -21.97 -7.47 23.40
C LEU A 142 -22.76 -6.23 23.00
N ARG A 143 -24.09 -6.26 23.11
CA ARG A 143 -24.92 -5.08 22.84
C ARG A 143 -24.57 -3.93 23.77
N PHE A 144 -24.38 -4.20 25.06
CA PHE A 144 -23.96 -3.18 26.03
C PHE A 144 -22.58 -2.63 25.70
N GLN A 145 -21.61 -3.49 25.41
CA GLN A 145 -20.25 -3.07 25.03
C GLN A 145 -20.26 -2.21 23.76
N PHE A 146 -21.00 -2.60 22.72
CA PHE A 146 -21.12 -1.81 21.50
C PHE A 146 -21.89 -0.51 21.72
N HIS A 147 -22.89 -0.50 22.59
CA HIS A 147 -23.58 0.71 22.98
C HIS A 147 -22.62 1.72 23.63
N GLU A 148 -21.81 1.27 24.58
CA GLU A 148 -20.82 2.12 25.25
C GLU A 148 -19.69 2.56 24.31
N MET A 149 -19.18 1.69 23.43
CA MET A 149 -18.19 2.07 22.42
C MET A 149 -18.76 3.05 21.38
N GLY A 150 -20.03 2.90 21.02
CA GLY A 150 -20.73 3.75 20.06
C GLY A 150 -21.23 5.07 20.65
N ARG A 151 -21.19 5.22 21.98
CA ARG A 151 -21.55 6.48 22.64
C ARG A 151 -20.50 7.53 22.35
N THR A 152 -20.91 8.57 21.63
CA THR A 152 -20.14 9.80 21.54
C THR A 152 -20.36 10.64 22.81
N LEU A 153 -19.28 11.18 23.38
CA LEU A 153 -19.30 12.01 24.60
C LEU A 153 -20.12 13.30 24.46
N VAL A 154 -20.55 13.62 23.24
CA VAL A 154 -21.38 14.79 22.94
C VAL A 154 -22.83 14.32 22.92
N GLY A 155 -23.47 14.41 24.09
CA GLY A 155 -24.79 13.83 24.37
C GLY A 155 -25.88 14.11 23.35
N GLU A 156 -26.86 13.19 23.29
CA GLU A 156 -28.15 13.25 22.60
C GLU A 156 -28.25 14.27 21.45
N ARG A 157 -27.36 14.17 20.46
CA ARG A 157 -27.58 14.87 19.20
C ARG A 157 -28.41 13.98 18.28
N PRO A 158 -29.39 14.53 17.55
CA PRO A 158 -30.17 13.77 16.59
C PRO A 158 -29.29 12.98 15.62
N ALA A 159 -29.69 11.77 15.25
CA ALA A 159 -28.96 10.96 14.28
C ALA A 159 -28.61 11.79 13.03
N GLY A 160 -27.34 11.74 12.60
CA GLY A 160 -26.84 12.47 11.43
C GLY A 160 -26.09 13.79 11.71
N THR A 161 -26.16 14.36 12.91
CA THR A 161 -25.33 15.54 13.26
C THR A 161 -23.84 15.23 13.25
N TYR A 162 -23.44 14.03 13.66
CA TYR A 162 -22.05 13.59 13.63
C TYR A 162 -21.51 13.48 12.20
N ALA A 163 -22.30 12.87 11.30
CA ALA A 163 -21.96 12.80 9.88
C ALA A 163 -21.88 14.21 9.26
N ARG A 164 -22.79 15.10 9.63
CA ARG A 164 -22.75 16.51 9.20
C ARG A 164 -21.53 17.25 9.74
N GLU A 165 -21.10 16.96 10.96
CA GLU A 165 -19.90 17.55 11.57
C GLU A 165 -18.61 17.08 10.90
N ILE A 166 -18.49 15.77 10.60
CA ILE A 166 -17.39 15.22 9.82
C ILE A 166 -17.36 15.83 8.42
N LEU A 167 -18.52 15.87 7.74
CA LEU A 167 -18.62 16.44 6.40
C LEU A 167 -18.22 17.92 6.39
N ASN A 168 -18.69 18.70 7.37
CA ASN A 168 -18.32 20.10 7.51
C ASN A 168 -16.81 20.26 7.72
N ARG A 169 -16.17 19.40 8.53
CA ARG A 169 -14.73 19.43 8.74
C ARG A 169 -13.97 19.12 7.46
N LEU A 170 -14.37 18.08 6.74
CA LEU A 170 -13.77 17.69 5.45
C LEU A 170 -13.93 18.81 4.41
N LEU A 171 -15.11 19.44 4.34
CA LEU A 171 -15.38 20.53 3.41
C LEU A 171 -14.42 21.71 3.69
N ILE A 172 -14.24 22.10 4.95
CA ILE A 172 -13.27 23.14 5.33
C ILE A 172 -11.84 22.76 4.93
N ASP A 173 -11.42 21.53 5.25
CA ASP A 173 -10.04 21.09 5.01
C ASP A 173 -9.73 20.99 3.50
N LEU A 174 -10.67 20.48 2.70
CA LEU A 174 -10.54 20.37 1.25
C LEU A 174 -10.60 21.73 0.54
N SER A 175 -11.55 22.59 0.92
CA SER A 175 -11.65 23.94 0.35
C SER A 175 -10.39 24.77 0.62
N TRP A 176 -9.84 24.68 1.82
CA TRP A 176 -8.57 25.34 2.14
C TRP A 176 -7.40 24.75 1.34
N ALA A 177 -7.32 23.42 1.22
CA ALA A 177 -6.26 22.77 0.45
C ALA A 177 -6.31 23.14 -1.05
N SER A 178 -7.51 23.17 -1.65
CA SER A 178 -7.70 23.59 -3.06
C SER A 178 -7.33 25.06 -3.25
N SER A 179 -7.85 25.93 -2.39
CA SER A 179 -7.56 27.38 -2.40
C SER A 179 -6.05 27.64 -2.33
N ARG A 180 -5.34 26.93 -1.45
CA ARG A 180 -3.88 27.04 -1.33
C ARG A 180 -3.14 26.53 -2.57
N LEU A 181 -3.61 25.46 -3.22
CA LEU A 181 -3.03 24.95 -4.47
C LEU A 181 -3.24 25.91 -5.64
N GLU A 182 -4.37 26.62 -5.65
CA GLU A 182 -4.69 27.66 -6.64
C GLU A 182 -3.92 28.98 -6.39
N GLY A 183 -3.19 29.09 -5.28
CA GLY A 183 -2.38 30.26 -4.93
C GLY A 183 -3.14 31.34 -4.14
N ASN A 184 -4.35 31.03 -3.67
CA ASN A 184 -5.16 31.96 -2.89
C ASN A 184 -4.61 32.15 -1.46
N THR A 185 -4.84 33.33 -0.89
CA THR A 185 -4.31 33.74 0.42
C THR A 185 -5.24 33.42 1.59
N TYR A 186 -6.33 32.68 1.35
CA TYR A 186 -7.27 32.27 2.40
C TYR A 186 -6.58 31.36 3.42
N ASN A 187 -6.65 31.74 4.69
CA ASN A 187 -6.18 30.86 5.77
C ASN A 187 -7.33 29.91 6.18
N ARG A 188 -7.00 28.84 6.90
CA ARG A 188 -8.01 27.83 7.31
C ARG A 188 -9.15 28.41 8.16
N LEU A 189 -8.88 29.45 8.96
CA LEU A 189 -9.88 30.13 9.79
C LEU A 189 -10.82 30.98 8.93
N ASP A 190 -10.30 31.64 7.89
CA ASP A 190 -11.09 32.40 6.93
C ASP A 190 -11.97 31.45 6.11
N THR A 191 -11.45 30.31 5.66
CA THR A 191 -12.24 29.29 4.95
C THR A 191 -13.35 28.73 5.85
N LEU A 192 -13.05 28.52 7.15
CA LEU A 192 -14.06 28.13 8.14
C LEU A 192 -15.13 29.21 8.29
N ASN A 193 -14.74 30.49 8.39
CA ASN A 193 -15.69 31.59 8.53
C ASN A 193 -16.54 31.79 7.28
N LEU A 194 -15.95 31.63 6.10
CA LEU A 194 -16.64 31.67 4.82
C LEU A 194 -17.68 30.55 4.73
N ILE A 195 -17.31 29.31 5.04
CA ILE A 195 -18.20 28.14 4.94
C ILE A 195 -19.29 28.15 6.03
N LYS A 196 -18.93 28.50 7.28
CA LYS A 196 -19.87 28.42 8.41
C LYS A 196 -20.76 29.65 8.53
N PHE A 197 -20.25 30.84 8.21
CA PHE A 197 -20.93 32.12 8.45
C PHE A 197 -21.15 32.94 7.17
N GLY A 198 -20.67 32.50 6.00
CA GLY A 198 -20.79 33.25 4.75
C GLY A 198 -19.93 34.51 4.71
N GLN A 199 -18.95 34.64 5.61
CA GLN A 199 -18.12 35.84 5.76
C GLN A 199 -16.83 35.71 4.93
N ALA A 200 -16.73 36.51 3.87
CA ALA A 200 -15.48 36.68 3.14
C ALA A 200 -14.46 37.47 3.96
N ALA A 201 -13.19 37.09 3.88
CA ALA A 201 -12.12 37.83 4.53
C ALA A 201 -11.85 39.14 3.76
N GLU A 202 -11.78 40.27 4.46
CA GLU A 202 -11.50 41.57 3.86
C GLU A 202 -10.09 41.58 3.23
N GLY A 203 -10.00 42.03 1.97
CA GLY A 203 -8.74 42.18 1.24
C GLY A 203 -8.15 40.88 0.66
N LYS A 204 -8.93 39.81 0.52
CA LYS A 204 -8.52 38.56 -0.14
C LYS A 204 -9.25 38.36 -1.45
N ASP A 205 -8.50 37.98 -2.49
CA ASP A 205 -9.04 37.69 -3.81
C ASP A 205 -9.95 36.45 -3.76
N ILE A 206 -11.08 36.54 -4.47
CA ILE A 206 -12.03 35.44 -4.68
C ILE A 206 -11.56 34.62 -5.88
#